data_AF-A0A7V0QJ30-F1
#
_entry.id   AF-A0A7V0QJ30-F1
#
_cell.length_a   1.000
_cell.length_b   1.000
_cell.length_c   1.000
_cell.angle_alpha   90.00
_cell.angle_beta   90.00
_cell.angle_gamma   90.00
#
_symmetry.space_group_name_H-M   'P 1'
#
loop_
_entity.id
_entity.type
_entity.pdbx_description
1 polymer ?
#
loop_
_entity_poly.entity_id
_entity_poly.type
_entity_poly.pdbx_seq_one_letter_code
_entity_poly.pdbx_strand_id
1 'polypeptide(L)'
;MSAEDQLIHKRLSNIKHKIMVMSGKGGVGKSSIAVYVALSLANRGKKVGLLDIDLHGPSIPHLLGIRGLLNITPDRQILPHSYDKNLKVVSIECMMQDTDTAVIWRGPLKHGAIKQFIAEVDWGFLDYLIVDSPPGTGDEPLSIAQIIKDARALIVTTPQEVSLADVRKSINFCRHVGMPILGLIENMSGLECPHCHKEIDIFRTGGGERTAKEMNVTFLGRLPFELSLVEAGDLGKPFANVKPDGPFAKALNEIINNVEMQCEAQVPADTAPPKEVQMAEGSKMKIAVPLAEGKLTNHFGHCEQFAIIDVDGDKINNKELVTPPPHEPGVIPRWLGEMGVNLIIAGGMGQRAISLFQERGVRVITGAPNLEPEELVQQYLKGTLQTGPNVCDH
;
A
#
# COMPACT_ATOMS: atom_id res chain seq x y z
N MET A 1 12.56 -1.88 21.33
CA MET A 1 12.23 -0.67 20.54
C MET A 1 13.30 0.36 20.79
N SER A 2 13.79 1.01 19.73
CA SER A 2 14.72 2.14 19.85
C SER A 2 14.01 3.36 20.48
N ALA A 3 14.77 4.32 21.00
CA ALA A 3 14.21 5.57 21.55
C ALA A 3 13.40 6.35 20.49
N GLU A 4 13.83 6.26 19.23
CA GLU A 4 13.12 6.84 18.08
C GLU A 4 11.77 6.14 17.82
N ASP A 5 11.71 4.80 17.89
CA ASP A 5 10.44 4.07 17.73
C ASP A 5 9.43 4.42 18.82
N GLN A 6 9.91 4.66 20.05
CA GLN A 6 9.07 5.09 21.17
C GLN A 6 8.52 6.49 20.94
N LEU A 7 9.33 7.40 20.39
CA LEU A 7 8.91 8.75 20.05
C LEU A 7 7.85 8.71 18.95
N ILE A 8 8.07 7.95 17.87
CA ILE A 8 7.09 7.75 16.80
C ILE A 8 5.78 7.22 17.35
N HIS A 9 5.83 6.17 18.17
CA HIS A 9 4.62 5.61 18.79
C HIS A 9 3.86 6.68 19.60
N LYS A 10 4.57 7.47 20.42
CA LYS A 10 3.97 8.54 21.22
C LYS A 10 3.35 9.66 20.37
N ARG A 11 3.99 10.04 19.26
CA ARG A 11 3.47 11.07 18.35
C ARG A 11 2.23 10.55 17.62
N LEU A 12 2.31 9.36 17.05
CA LEU A 12 1.23 8.75 16.29
C LEU A 12 0.05 8.32 17.17
N SER A 13 0.25 8.04 18.46
CA SER A 13 -0.85 7.72 19.39
C SER A 13 -1.80 8.89 19.64
N ASN A 14 -1.36 10.14 19.40
CA ASN A 14 -2.21 11.33 19.54
C ASN A 14 -3.09 11.60 18.32
N ILE A 15 -3.00 10.75 17.29
CA ILE A 15 -3.67 10.90 16.01
C ILE A 15 -4.70 9.77 15.87
N LYS A 16 -5.99 10.09 15.73
CA LYS A 16 -7.04 9.06 15.69
C LYS A 16 -7.03 8.23 14.41
N HIS A 17 -6.96 8.90 13.25
CA HIS A 17 -6.98 8.24 11.95
C HIS A 17 -5.77 8.65 11.13
N LYS A 18 -5.03 7.67 10.58
CA LYS A 18 -3.92 7.90 9.65
C LYS A 18 -4.31 7.36 8.30
N ILE A 19 -4.28 8.20 7.28
CA ILE A 19 -4.69 7.88 5.92
C ILE A 19 -3.50 8.13 5.01
N MET A 20 -3.02 7.07 4.37
CA MET A 20 -1.96 7.15 3.38
C MET A 20 -2.58 7.22 1.99
N VAL A 21 -2.39 8.34 1.30
CA VAL A 21 -2.89 8.55 -0.05
C VAL A 21 -1.87 8.02 -1.04
N MET A 22 -2.30 7.05 -1.86
CA MET A 22 -1.42 6.31 -2.75
C MET A 22 -1.95 6.34 -4.19
N SER A 23 -1.05 6.21 -5.15
CA SER A 23 -1.40 5.95 -6.55
C SER A 23 -0.39 5.00 -7.18
N GLY A 24 -0.82 4.22 -8.17
CA GLY A 24 0.10 3.31 -8.85
C GLY A 24 1.01 3.99 -9.89
N LYS A 25 0.69 5.23 -10.28
CA LYS A 25 1.50 6.07 -11.19
C LYS A 25 1.44 7.55 -10.82
N GLY A 26 2.39 8.33 -11.35
CA GLY A 26 2.37 9.79 -11.27
C GLY A 26 1.28 10.41 -12.17
N GLY A 27 0.86 11.64 -11.85
CA GLY A 27 -0.06 12.42 -12.69
C GLY A 27 -1.55 12.09 -12.55
N VAL A 28 -1.97 11.18 -11.65
CA VAL A 28 -3.40 10.88 -11.41
C VAL A 28 -4.10 11.90 -10.50
N GLY A 29 -3.38 12.91 -10.00
CA GLY A 29 -3.90 13.91 -9.05
C GLY A 29 -3.91 13.44 -7.59
N LYS A 30 -3.05 12.48 -7.21
CA LYS A 30 -2.89 11.98 -5.83
C LYS A 30 -2.77 13.11 -4.80
N SER A 31 -1.83 14.04 -5.01
CA SER A 31 -1.58 15.15 -4.09
C SER A 31 -2.74 16.14 -4.03
N SER A 32 -3.41 16.40 -5.16
CA SER A 32 -4.64 17.21 -5.18
C SER A 32 -5.75 16.56 -4.34
N ILE A 33 -5.95 15.24 -4.48
CA ILE A 33 -6.93 14.51 -3.65
C ILE A 33 -6.54 14.57 -2.17
N ALA A 34 -5.25 14.39 -1.82
CA ALA A 34 -4.77 14.52 -0.44
C ALA A 34 -5.10 15.91 0.15
N VAL A 35 -4.85 16.98 -0.62
CA VAL A 35 -5.21 18.36 -0.26
C VAL A 35 -6.72 18.52 -0.10
N TYR A 36 -7.53 18.03 -1.05
CA TYR A 36 -8.98 18.17 -1.00
C TYR A 36 -9.60 17.44 0.19
N VAL A 37 -9.11 16.24 0.50
CA VAL A 37 -9.53 15.48 1.67
C VAL A 37 -9.16 16.22 2.95
N ALA A 38 -7.92 16.69 3.06
CA ALA A 38 -7.45 17.40 4.24
C ALA A 38 -8.24 18.70 4.51
N LEU A 39 -8.43 19.51 3.47
CA LEU A 39 -9.20 20.76 3.57
C LEU A 39 -10.67 20.50 3.89
N SER A 40 -11.29 19.51 3.26
CA SER A 40 -12.71 19.21 3.50
C SER A 40 -12.97 18.74 4.93
N LEU A 41 -12.09 17.90 5.47
CA LEU A 41 -12.15 17.47 6.88
C LEU A 41 -11.91 18.64 7.84
N ALA A 42 -10.94 19.51 7.55
CA ALA A 42 -10.66 20.70 8.34
C ALA A 42 -11.84 21.70 8.34
N ASN A 43 -12.49 21.88 7.19
CA ASN A 43 -13.70 22.71 7.03
C ASN A 43 -14.90 22.14 7.80
N ARG A 44 -14.94 20.81 8.00
CA ARG A 44 -15.91 20.13 8.89
C ARG A 44 -15.52 20.20 10.37
N GLY A 45 -14.50 20.98 10.73
CA GLY A 45 -14.10 21.23 12.12
C GLY A 45 -13.15 20.18 12.71
N LYS A 46 -12.67 19.21 11.91
CA LYS A 46 -11.73 18.19 12.37
C LYS A 46 -10.32 18.76 12.46
N LYS A 47 -9.51 18.31 13.41
CA LYS A 47 -8.08 18.66 13.46
C LYS A 47 -7.31 17.78 12.49
N VAL A 48 -6.70 18.37 11.47
CA VAL A 48 -6.06 17.66 10.36
C VAL A 48 -4.58 18.03 10.25
N GLY A 49 -3.75 17.00 10.09
CA GLY A 49 -2.38 17.13 9.61
C GLY A 49 -2.28 16.66 8.17
N LEU A 50 -1.55 17.38 7.33
CA LEU A 50 -1.20 16.99 5.96
C LEU A 50 0.31 16.87 5.85
N LEU A 51 0.79 15.66 5.59
CA LEU A 51 2.19 15.30 5.51
C LEU A 51 2.55 14.95 4.07
N ASP A 52 3.37 15.78 3.44
CA ASP A 52 3.95 15.55 2.12
C ASP A 52 5.37 14.98 2.26
N ILE A 53 5.52 13.76 1.73
CA ILE A 53 6.77 13.01 1.71
C ILE A 53 7.13 12.59 0.28
N ASP A 54 6.52 13.24 -0.72
CA ASP A 54 6.87 13.06 -2.12
C ASP A 54 8.19 13.78 -2.45
N LEU A 55 9.30 13.15 -2.08
CA LEU A 55 10.68 13.64 -2.30
C LEU A 55 11.00 14.04 -3.75
N HIS A 56 10.30 13.46 -4.73
CA HIS A 56 10.62 13.61 -6.14
C HIS A 56 9.75 14.62 -6.87
N GLY A 57 8.65 15.05 -6.26
CA GLY A 57 7.72 16.01 -6.84
C GLY A 57 6.80 16.58 -5.78
N PRO A 58 7.35 17.25 -4.75
CA PRO A 58 6.53 17.87 -3.72
C PRO A 58 5.63 18.90 -4.40
N SER A 59 4.33 18.81 -4.13
CA SER A 59 3.33 19.65 -4.77
C SER A 59 2.41 20.32 -3.76
N ILE A 60 2.41 19.86 -2.52
CA ILE A 60 1.50 20.37 -1.48
C ILE A 60 1.80 21.82 -1.11
N PRO A 61 3.06 22.26 -0.89
CA PRO A 61 3.34 23.66 -0.61
C PRO A 61 2.87 24.60 -1.73
N HIS A 62 3.14 24.22 -2.98
CA HIS A 62 2.68 24.98 -4.14
C HIS A 62 1.14 25.05 -4.22
N LEU A 63 0.46 23.90 -4.14
CA LEU A 63 -1.01 23.82 -4.20
C LEU A 63 -1.69 24.64 -3.12
N LEU A 64 -1.09 24.75 -1.93
CA LEU A 64 -1.60 25.53 -0.81
C LEU A 64 -1.04 26.96 -0.76
N GLY A 65 -0.12 27.34 -1.64
CA GLY A 65 0.55 28.65 -1.59
C GLY A 65 1.40 28.87 -0.34
N ILE A 66 1.86 27.79 0.31
CA ILE A 66 2.75 27.83 1.47
C ILE A 66 4.17 28.14 1.00
N ARG A 67 4.85 29.05 1.70
CA ARG A 67 6.23 29.44 1.42
C ARG A 67 7.05 29.50 2.70
N GLY A 68 8.35 29.29 2.55
CA GLY A 68 9.32 29.36 3.65
C GLY A 68 9.67 28.01 4.23
N LEU A 69 10.69 28.01 5.09
CA LEU A 69 11.17 26.81 5.77
C LEU A 69 10.36 26.51 7.03
N LEU A 70 10.32 25.24 7.41
CA LEU A 70 9.75 24.81 8.69
C LEU A 70 10.61 25.33 9.85
N ASN A 71 9.94 25.73 10.93
CA ASN A 71 10.63 26.13 12.15
C ASN A 71 11.03 24.90 12.96
N ILE A 72 12.26 24.90 13.47
CA ILE A 72 12.77 23.84 14.33
C ILE A 72 12.98 24.43 15.72
N THR A 73 12.42 23.79 16.75
CA THR A 73 12.58 24.22 18.14
C THR A 73 13.99 23.92 18.66
N PRO A 74 14.44 24.55 19.77
CA PRO A 74 15.75 24.25 20.38
C PRO A 74 15.92 22.78 20.77
N ASP A 75 14.83 22.10 21.08
CA ASP A 75 14.70 20.68 21.37
C ASP A 75 14.54 19.79 20.12
N ARG A 76 14.85 20.35 18.93
CA ARG A 76 14.87 19.67 17.62
C ARG A 76 13.51 19.12 17.16
N GLN A 77 12.41 19.75 17.56
CA GLN A 77 11.09 19.41 17.05
C GLN A 77 10.76 20.25 15.82
N ILE A 78 10.21 19.61 14.79
CA ILE A 78 9.75 20.29 13.58
C ILE A 78 8.33 20.79 13.84
N LEU A 79 8.12 22.10 13.73
CA LEU A 79 6.81 22.72 13.89
C LEU A 79 6.10 22.81 12.54
N PRO A 80 4.91 22.19 12.39
CA PRO A 80 4.10 22.31 11.17
C PRO A 80 3.74 23.74 10.82
N HIS A 81 3.63 24.04 9.52
CA HIS A 81 2.98 25.26 9.07
C HIS A 81 1.49 25.21 9.41
N SER A 82 0.97 26.24 10.07
CA SER A 82 -0.47 26.40 10.27
C SER A 82 -1.05 27.00 9.00
N TYR A 83 -1.80 26.20 8.23
CA TYR A 83 -2.49 26.68 7.04
C TYR A 83 -3.78 27.42 7.40
N ASP A 84 -4.54 26.83 8.32
CA ASP A 84 -5.72 27.46 8.94
C ASP A 84 -5.87 26.94 10.38
N LYS A 85 -6.92 27.34 11.10
CA LYS A 85 -7.21 26.94 12.50
C LYS A 85 -7.18 25.43 12.71
N ASN A 86 -7.61 24.66 11.71
CA ASN A 86 -7.82 23.22 11.80
C ASN A 86 -6.85 22.39 10.94
N LEU A 87 -6.04 23.02 10.07
CA LEU A 87 -5.13 22.31 9.16
C LEU A 87 -3.68 22.72 9.41
N LYS A 88 -2.86 21.72 9.73
CA LYS A 88 -1.40 21.82 9.81
C LYS A 88 -0.76 21.09 8.64
N VAL A 89 0.30 21.65 8.09
CA VAL A 89 0.96 21.11 6.89
C VAL A 89 2.45 20.99 7.13
N VAL A 90 3.00 19.88 6.68
CA VAL A 90 4.44 19.61 6.68
C VAL A 90 4.77 19.02 5.31
N SER A 91 5.76 19.59 4.64
CA SER A 91 6.33 19.03 3.42
C SER A 91 7.84 18.97 3.54
N ILE A 92 8.42 17.93 2.95
CA ILE A 92 9.88 17.80 2.87
C ILE A 92 10.52 18.93 2.06
N GLU A 93 9.80 19.53 1.12
CA GLU A 93 10.25 20.71 0.36
C GLU A 93 10.56 21.89 1.28
N CYS A 94 9.74 22.10 2.32
CA CYS A 94 9.93 23.14 3.33
C CYS A 94 11.12 22.89 4.27
N MET A 95 11.84 21.77 4.13
CA MET A 95 13.09 21.50 4.84
C MET A 95 14.32 21.71 3.96
N MET A 96 14.15 21.78 2.63
CA MET A 96 15.23 21.87 1.68
C MET A 96 15.57 23.34 1.40
N GLN A 97 16.84 23.71 1.58
CA GLN A 97 17.31 25.08 1.29
C GLN A 97 17.40 25.35 -0.22
N ASP A 98 17.53 24.30 -1.03
CA ASP A 98 17.61 24.37 -2.49
C ASP A 98 16.70 23.27 -3.09
N THR A 99 15.62 23.69 -3.74
CA THR A 99 14.60 22.82 -4.34
C THR A 99 15.02 22.24 -5.68
N ASP A 100 16.03 22.82 -6.35
CA ASP A 100 16.53 22.37 -7.65
C ASP A 100 17.64 21.30 -7.53
N THR A 101 18.10 21.03 -6.31
CA THR A 101 19.12 20.00 -6.07
C THR A 101 18.48 18.61 -6.13
N ALA A 102 18.83 17.83 -7.15
CA ALA A 102 18.41 16.44 -7.27
C ALA A 102 18.84 15.60 -6.07
N VAL A 103 17.88 15.21 -5.23
CA VAL A 103 18.11 14.37 -4.05
C VAL A 103 18.31 12.91 -4.46
N ILE A 104 19.57 12.49 -4.63
CA ILE A 104 19.92 11.10 -4.95
C ILE A 104 20.15 10.32 -3.64
N TRP A 105 19.05 9.92 -2.99
CA TRP A 105 19.12 9.09 -1.78
C TRP A 105 18.93 7.60 -2.11
N ARG A 106 19.70 6.73 -1.46
CA ARG A 106 19.52 5.27 -1.53
C ARG A 106 18.44 4.83 -0.53
N GLY A 107 17.74 3.73 -0.80
CA GLY A 107 16.59 3.24 0.01
C GLY A 107 16.76 3.33 1.54
N PRO A 108 17.86 2.85 2.14
CA PRO A 108 18.08 2.95 3.59
C PRO A 108 18.15 4.39 4.13
N LEU A 109 18.72 5.32 3.35
CA LEU A 109 18.78 6.74 3.71
C LEU A 109 17.39 7.38 3.60
N LYS A 110 16.59 7.00 2.60
CA LYS A 110 15.20 7.45 2.47
C LYS A 110 14.35 6.98 3.66
N HIS A 111 14.46 5.70 4.03
CA HIS A 111 13.76 5.15 5.19
C HIS A 111 14.10 5.92 6.47
N GLY A 112 15.40 6.13 6.74
CA GLY A 112 15.85 6.89 7.91
C GLY A 112 15.31 8.32 7.93
N ALA A 113 15.37 9.03 6.80
CA ALA A 113 14.85 10.40 6.71
C ALA A 113 13.32 10.47 6.92
N ILE A 114 12.54 9.57 6.30
CA ILE A 114 11.08 9.51 6.50
C ILE A 114 10.76 9.19 7.97
N LYS A 115 11.50 8.25 8.56
CA LYS A 115 11.34 7.86 9.96
C LYS A 115 11.61 9.02 10.91
N GLN A 116 12.73 9.70 10.73
CA GLN A 116 13.09 10.89 11.50
C GLN A 116 12.03 11.98 11.35
N PHE A 117 11.56 12.22 10.12
CA PHE A 117 10.55 13.24 9.85
C PHE A 117 9.21 12.95 10.56
N ILE A 118 8.75 11.70 10.53
CA ILE A 118 7.55 11.29 11.27
C ILE A 118 7.74 11.41 12.79
N ALA A 119 8.96 11.17 13.30
CA ALA A 119 9.29 11.22 14.72
C ALA A 119 9.38 12.66 15.27
N GLU A 120 10.00 13.57 14.51
CA GLU A 120 10.36 14.91 14.97
C GLU A 120 9.24 15.94 14.81
N VAL A 121 8.25 15.67 13.97
CA VAL A 121 7.13 16.60 13.75
C VAL A 121 6.18 16.63 14.95
N ASP A 122 5.96 17.83 15.50
CA ASP A 122 5.00 18.04 16.57
C ASP A 122 3.59 18.37 16.04
N TRP A 123 2.85 17.30 15.73
CA TRP A 123 1.45 17.41 15.32
C TRP A 123 0.51 17.89 16.43
N GLY A 124 0.82 17.59 17.69
CA GLY A 124 -0.15 17.64 18.79
C GLY A 124 -1.24 16.58 18.65
N PHE A 125 -2.47 16.92 19.03
CA PHE A 125 -3.64 16.04 18.88
C PHE A 125 -4.35 16.30 17.55
N LEU A 126 -4.54 15.24 16.75
CA LEU A 126 -5.23 15.29 15.47
C LEU A 126 -6.35 14.25 15.40
N ASP A 127 -7.43 14.60 14.71
CA ASP A 127 -8.44 13.62 14.32
C ASP A 127 -7.96 12.83 13.08
N TYR A 128 -7.31 13.51 12.13
CA TYR A 128 -6.81 12.90 10.90
C TYR A 128 -5.38 13.33 10.59
N LEU A 129 -4.54 12.38 10.18
CA LEU A 129 -3.27 12.63 9.49
C LEU A 129 -3.40 12.08 8.07
N ILE A 130 -3.35 12.97 7.08
CA ILE A 130 -3.32 12.63 5.66
C ILE A 130 -1.86 12.63 5.22
N VAL A 131 -1.39 11.52 4.69
CA VAL A 131 -0.01 11.34 4.23
C VAL A 131 0.00 11.20 2.72
N ASP A 132 0.58 12.16 2.01
CA ASP A 132 0.78 12.10 0.57
C ASP A 132 2.08 11.36 0.26
N SER A 133 1.96 10.08 -0.12
CA SER A 133 3.14 9.24 -0.41
C SER A 133 3.64 9.47 -1.83
N PRO A 134 4.92 9.19 -2.16
CA PRO A 134 5.36 9.10 -3.55
C PRO A 134 4.49 8.14 -4.38
N PRO A 135 4.40 8.33 -5.71
CA PRO A 135 3.68 7.42 -6.58
C PRO A 135 4.37 6.05 -6.67
N GLY A 136 3.56 5.01 -6.92
CA GLY A 136 4.03 3.64 -7.11
C GLY A 136 4.00 2.81 -5.82
N THR A 137 4.73 1.70 -5.86
CA THR A 137 4.79 0.70 -4.77
C THR A 137 6.25 0.37 -4.42
N GLY A 138 7.11 1.39 -4.46
CA GLY A 138 8.55 1.28 -4.19
C GLY A 138 8.91 1.33 -2.70
N ASP A 139 10.16 1.70 -2.41
CA ASP A 139 10.73 1.71 -1.05
C ASP A 139 10.09 2.76 -0.13
N GLU A 140 9.65 3.89 -0.67
CA GLU A 140 9.11 4.99 0.13
C GLU A 140 7.70 4.68 0.65
N PRO A 141 6.72 4.27 -0.19
CA PRO A 141 5.44 3.76 0.30
C PRO A 141 5.59 2.60 1.30
N LEU A 142 6.54 1.70 1.05
CA LEU A 142 6.85 0.59 1.96
C LEU A 142 7.37 1.08 3.31
N SER A 143 8.29 2.04 3.32
CA SER A 143 8.83 2.63 4.54
C SER A 143 7.73 3.27 5.39
N ILE A 144 6.82 4.02 4.76
CA ILE A 144 5.70 4.67 5.45
C ILE A 144 4.77 3.62 6.07
N ALA A 145 4.41 2.58 5.33
CA ALA A 145 3.57 1.49 5.82
C ALA A 145 4.22 0.73 7.01
N GLN A 146 5.55 0.60 7.01
CA GLN A 146 6.28 -0.03 8.12
C GLN A 146 6.37 0.86 9.37
N ILE A 147 6.46 2.18 9.18
CA ILE A 147 6.57 3.17 10.27
C ILE A 147 5.19 3.46 10.89
N ILE A 148 4.16 3.69 10.07
CA ILE A 148 2.79 4.02 10.49
C ILE A 148 1.91 2.77 10.33
N LYS A 149 2.07 1.83 11.27
CA LYS A 149 1.48 0.48 11.18
C LYS A 149 -0.05 0.45 11.13
N ASP A 150 -0.71 1.46 11.66
CA ASP A 150 -2.18 1.60 11.69
C ASP A 150 -2.70 2.57 10.61
N ALA A 151 -1.88 2.92 9.63
CA ALA A 151 -2.32 3.67 8.46
C ALA A 151 -3.32 2.88 7.63
N ARG A 152 -4.26 3.59 7.00
CA ARG A 152 -5.18 3.02 6.01
C ARG A 152 -4.93 3.64 4.64
N ALA A 153 -4.90 2.82 3.60
CA ALA A 153 -4.63 3.23 2.23
C ALA A 153 -5.86 3.86 1.58
N LEU A 154 -5.71 5.08 1.07
CA LEU A 154 -6.66 5.73 0.15
C LEU A 154 -6.05 5.71 -1.25
N ILE A 155 -6.60 4.87 -2.14
CA ILE A 155 -6.02 4.66 -3.46
C ILE A 155 -6.68 5.61 -4.47
N VAL A 156 -5.85 6.38 -5.19
CA VAL A 156 -6.29 7.33 -6.22
C VAL A 156 -5.95 6.77 -7.60
N THR A 157 -6.91 6.83 -8.52
CA THR A 157 -6.72 6.43 -9.92
C THR A 157 -7.45 7.36 -10.89
N THR A 158 -7.31 7.09 -12.18
CA THR A 158 -8.09 7.70 -13.27
C THR A 158 -8.79 6.60 -14.08
N PRO A 159 -9.86 6.92 -14.83
CA PRO A 159 -10.62 5.93 -15.60
C PRO A 159 -9.84 5.23 -16.73
N GLN A 160 -8.67 5.75 -17.10
CA GLN A 160 -7.85 5.22 -18.19
C GLN A 160 -7.42 3.77 -17.94
N GLU A 161 -7.48 2.94 -18.97
CA GLU A 161 -7.20 1.51 -18.91
C GLU A 161 -5.77 1.17 -18.44
N VAL A 162 -4.79 1.97 -18.85
CA VAL A 162 -3.38 1.84 -18.41
C VAL A 162 -3.25 2.05 -16.89
N SER A 163 -4.06 2.93 -16.30
CA SER A 163 -4.07 3.18 -14.85
C SER A 163 -4.63 2.02 -14.04
N LEU A 164 -5.43 1.12 -14.64
CA LEU A 164 -6.10 0.04 -13.91
C LEU A 164 -5.14 -1.08 -13.50
N ALA A 165 -4.14 -1.36 -14.33
CA ALA A 165 -3.06 -2.29 -13.97
C ALA A 165 -2.29 -1.78 -12.74
N ASP A 166 -2.07 -0.47 -12.68
CA ASP A 166 -1.36 0.18 -11.58
C ASP A 166 -2.19 0.22 -10.30
N VAL A 167 -3.53 0.36 -10.40
CA VAL A 167 -4.44 0.18 -9.25
C VAL A 167 -4.32 -1.22 -8.66
N ARG A 168 -4.32 -2.26 -9.50
CA ARG A 168 -4.20 -3.65 -9.02
C ARG A 168 -2.88 -3.86 -8.28
N LYS A 169 -1.78 -3.28 -8.76
CA LYS A 169 -0.49 -3.28 -8.06
C LYS A 169 -0.57 -2.58 -6.70
N SER A 170 -1.16 -1.39 -6.62
CA SER A 170 -1.34 -0.67 -5.34
C SER A 170 -2.19 -1.45 -4.34
N ILE A 171 -3.28 -2.09 -4.79
CA ILE A 171 -4.13 -2.95 -3.94
C ILE A 171 -3.32 -4.15 -3.42
N ASN A 172 -2.61 -4.84 -4.31
CA ASN A 172 -1.80 -5.99 -3.93
C ASN A 172 -0.65 -5.62 -3.00
N PHE A 173 -0.02 -4.46 -3.21
CA PHE A 173 0.97 -3.90 -2.30
C PHE A 173 0.38 -3.72 -0.89
N CYS A 174 -0.78 -3.06 -0.76
CA CYS A 174 -1.43 -2.85 0.53
C CYS A 174 -1.70 -4.18 1.24
N ARG A 175 -2.21 -5.18 0.52
CA ARG A 175 -2.43 -6.54 1.04
C ARG A 175 -1.14 -7.21 1.50
N HIS A 176 -0.08 -7.08 0.71
CA HIS A 176 1.21 -7.72 1.01
C HIS A 176 1.85 -7.14 2.29
N VAL A 177 1.73 -5.83 2.49
CA VAL A 177 2.25 -5.16 3.69
C VAL A 177 1.27 -5.14 4.86
N GLY A 178 0.09 -5.74 4.71
CA GLY A 178 -0.95 -5.81 5.76
C GLY A 178 -1.64 -4.47 6.06
N MET A 179 -1.59 -3.51 5.14
CA MET A 179 -2.19 -2.18 5.31
C MET A 179 -3.68 -2.20 4.89
N PRO A 180 -4.63 -1.84 5.78
CA PRO A 180 -6.05 -1.76 5.43
C PRO A 180 -6.31 -0.75 4.34
N ILE A 181 -7.14 -1.11 3.37
CA ILE A 181 -7.55 -0.20 2.30
C ILE A 181 -8.84 0.48 2.74
N LEU A 182 -8.77 1.79 2.98
CA LEU A 182 -9.93 2.62 3.28
C LEU A 182 -10.89 2.67 2.09
N GLY A 183 -10.33 2.75 0.89
CA GLY A 183 -11.08 2.62 -0.35
C GLY A 183 -10.36 3.25 -1.54
N LEU A 184 -11.07 3.28 -2.67
CA LEU A 184 -10.60 3.76 -3.95
C LEU A 184 -11.39 4.98 -4.43
N ILE A 185 -10.70 6.03 -4.87
CA ILE A 185 -11.26 7.21 -5.52
C ILE A 185 -10.84 7.21 -6.99
N GLU A 186 -11.82 7.36 -7.88
CA GLU A 186 -11.58 7.60 -9.31
C GLU A 186 -11.61 9.11 -9.58
N ASN A 187 -10.44 9.71 -9.82
CA ASN A 187 -10.28 11.12 -10.14
C ASN A 187 -10.40 11.37 -11.66
N MET A 188 -10.71 12.61 -12.05
CA MET A 188 -10.85 13.02 -13.46
C MET A 188 -11.88 12.17 -14.24
N SER A 189 -12.97 11.80 -13.58
CA SER A 189 -14.03 10.96 -14.15
C SER A 189 -15.14 11.82 -14.74
N GLY A 190 -15.03 12.10 -16.04
CA GLY A 190 -15.95 12.99 -16.75
C GLY A 190 -15.63 14.49 -16.59
N LEU A 191 -16.25 15.31 -17.43
CA LEU A 191 -16.22 16.77 -17.37
C LEU A 191 -17.62 17.29 -17.69
N GLU A 192 -18.15 18.18 -16.86
CA GLU A 192 -19.35 18.93 -17.22
C GLU A 192 -18.99 19.99 -18.26
N CYS A 193 -19.62 19.95 -19.44
CA CYS A 193 -19.38 20.96 -20.47
C CYS A 193 -19.79 22.35 -19.96
N PRO A 194 -18.89 23.34 -19.92
CA PRO A 194 -19.19 24.67 -19.38
C PRO A 194 -20.20 25.45 -20.23
N HIS A 195 -20.48 25.00 -21.46
CA HIS A 195 -21.42 25.66 -22.38
C HIS A 195 -22.81 25.03 -22.39
N CYS A 196 -22.91 23.70 -22.29
CA CYS A 196 -24.18 22.99 -22.47
C CYS A 196 -24.56 22.07 -21.31
N HIS A 197 -23.75 21.99 -20.25
CA HIS A 197 -23.99 21.21 -19.03
C HIS A 197 -24.15 19.69 -19.26
N LYS A 198 -23.77 19.20 -20.44
CA LYS A 198 -23.70 17.76 -20.72
C LYS A 198 -22.38 17.20 -20.23
N GLU A 199 -22.42 15.97 -19.76
CA GLU A 199 -21.24 15.23 -19.33
C GLU A 199 -20.41 14.78 -20.54
N ILE A 200 -19.08 14.94 -20.44
CA ILE A 200 -18.11 14.56 -21.46
C ILE A 200 -17.14 13.55 -20.84
N ASP A 201 -17.11 12.35 -21.40
CA ASP A 201 -16.19 11.28 -20.99
C ASP A 201 -14.79 11.50 -21.58
N ILE A 202 -13.98 12.37 -20.97
CA ILE A 202 -12.62 12.68 -21.46
C ILE A 202 -11.75 11.42 -21.51
N PHE A 203 -11.82 10.58 -20.48
CA PHE A 203 -10.96 9.41 -20.31
C PHE A 203 -11.73 8.10 -20.12
N ARG A 204 -13.01 8.07 -20.52
CA ARG A 204 -14.04 7.10 -20.07
C ARG A 204 -14.37 7.28 -18.58
N THR A 205 -15.27 6.48 -18.04
CA THR A 205 -15.68 6.48 -16.62
C THR A 205 -15.84 5.07 -16.08
N GLY A 206 -15.66 4.87 -14.77
CA GLY A 206 -16.01 3.63 -14.07
C GLY A 206 -14.99 2.49 -14.23
N GLY A 207 -13.76 2.79 -14.65
CA GLY A 207 -12.68 1.79 -14.65
C GLY A 207 -12.22 1.45 -13.22
N GLY A 208 -12.06 2.46 -12.38
CA GLY A 208 -11.72 2.35 -10.97
C GLY A 208 -12.81 1.64 -10.17
N GLU A 209 -14.09 1.94 -10.41
CA GLU A 209 -15.20 1.27 -9.73
C GLU A 209 -15.27 -0.22 -10.07
N ARG A 210 -15.15 -0.56 -11.36
CA ARG A 210 -15.09 -1.97 -11.78
C ARG A 210 -13.91 -2.69 -11.13
N THR A 211 -12.73 -2.07 -11.12
CA THR A 211 -11.54 -2.66 -10.49
C THR A 211 -11.71 -2.82 -8.99
N ALA A 212 -12.31 -1.84 -8.30
CA ALA A 212 -12.61 -1.91 -6.88
C ALA A 212 -13.56 -3.09 -6.59
N LYS A 213 -14.59 -3.28 -7.41
CA LYS A 213 -15.52 -4.42 -7.31
C LYS A 213 -14.83 -5.76 -7.58
N GLU A 214 -14.07 -5.87 -8.66
CA GLU A 214 -13.30 -7.08 -9.01
C GLU A 214 -12.33 -7.49 -7.91
N MET A 215 -11.71 -6.50 -7.27
CA MET A 215 -10.71 -6.71 -6.22
C MET A 215 -11.31 -6.69 -4.82
N ASN A 216 -12.63 -6.62 -4.64
CA ASN A 216 -13.30 -6.53 -3.35
C ASN A 216 -12.74 -5.41 -2.44
N VAL A 217 -12.70 -4.19 -2.97
CA VAL A 217 -12.27 -2.97 -2.28
C VAL A 217 -13.43 -1.97 -2.30
N THR A 218 -13.62 -1.24 -1.20
CA THR A 218 -14.61 -0.16 -1.10
C THR A 218 -14.35 0.91 -2.16
N PHE A 219 -15.36 1.19 -2.98
CA PHE A 219 -15.34 2.32 -3.89
C PHE A 219 -15.91 3.56 -3.19
N LEU A 220 -15.11 4.61 -3.04
CA LEU A 220 -15.49 5.81 -2.28
C LEU A 220 -16.21 6.85 -3.13
N GLY A 221 -16.01 6.82 -4.44
CA GLY A 221 -16.69 7.70 -5.37
C GLY A 221 -15.82 8.11 -6.56
N ARG A 222 -16.46 8.90 -7.43
CA ARG A 222 -15.86 9.50 -8.63
C ARG A 222 -15.77 10.99 -8.43
N LEU A 223 -14.67 11.60 -8.86
CA LEU A 223 -14.50 13.04 -8.84
C LEU A 223 -14.39 13.55 -10.29
N PRO A 224 -15.32 14.39 -10.76
CA PRO A 224 -15.26 14.93 -12.11
C PRO A 224 -14.09 15.89 -12.26
N PHE A 225 -13.67 16.11 -13.50
CA PHE A 225 -12.68 17.13 -13.82
C PHE A 225 -13.31 18.53 -13.64
N GLU A 226 -12.64 19.40 -12.89
CA GLU A 226 -13.07 20.77 -12.63
C GLU A 226 -11.95 21.74 -13.04
N LEU A 227 -12.18 22.52 -14.10
CA LEU A 227 -11.19 23.43 -14.67
C LEU A 227 -10.75 24.51 -13.67
N SER A 228 -11.70 25.04 -12.88
CA SER A 228 -11.41 26.10 -11.92
C SER A 228 -10.41 25.66 -10.85
N LEU A 229 -10.30 24.35 -10.57
CA LEU A 229 -9.35 23.81 -9.61
C LEU A 229 -7.92 23.77 -10.13
N VAL A 230 -7.73 23.62 -11.44
CA VAL A 230 -6.40 23.68 -12.06
C VAL A 230 -5.84 25.09 -11.86
N GLU A 231 -6.61 26.10 -12.26
CA GLU A 231 -6.25 27.51 -12.10
C GLU A 231 -6.05 27.90 -10.63
N ALA A 232 -6.94 27.43 -9.75
CA ALA A 232 -6.87 27.68 -8.31
C ALA A 232 -5.63 27.04 -7.67
N GLY A 233 -5.26 25.84 -8.13
CA GLY A 233 -4.05 25.12 -7.69
C GLY A 233 -2.77 25.86 -8.06
N ASP A 234 -2.67 26.33 -9.31
CA ASP A 234 -1.50 27.10 -9.80
C ASP A 234 -1.33 28.43 -9.05
N LEU A 235 -2.43 29.00 -8.56
CA LEU A 235 -2.43 30.21 -7.73
C LEU A 235 -2.19 29.94 -6.23
N GLY A 236 -2.05 28.67 -5.83
CA GLY A 236 -1.87 28.27 -4.43
C GLY A 236 -3.09 28.52 -3.56
N LYS A 237 -4.30 28.49 -4.14
CA LYS A 237 -5.56 28.74 -3.45
C LYS A 237 -6.56 27.62 -3.75
N PRO A 238 -6.31 26.41 -3.22
CA PRO A 238 -7.16 25.26 -3.50
C PRO A 238 -8.59 25.55 -3.05
N PHE A 239 -9.57 25.12 -3.86
CA PHE A 239 -10.99 25.47 -3.74
C PHE A 239 -11.40 26.92 -4.07
N ALA A 240 -10.47 27.81 -4.44
CA ALA A 240 -10.87 29.09 -5.00
C ALA A 240 -11.76 28.87 -6.23
N ASN A 241 -12.86 29.62 -6.30
CA ASN A 241 -13.83 29.57 -7.40
C ASN A 241 -14.59 28.24 -7.57
N VAL A 242 -14.46 27.27 -6.65
CA VAL A 242 -15.31 26.08 -6.66
C VAL A 242 -16.73 26.48 -6.26
N LYS A 243 -17.69 26.13 -7.12
CA LYS A 243 -19.11 26.34 -6.83
C LYS A 243 -19.55 25.35 -5.74
N PRO A 244 -20.05 25.81 -4.57
CA PRO A 244 -20.46 24.92 -3.48
C PRO A 244 -21.52 23.88 -3.89
N ASP A 245 -22.40 24.25 -4.83
CA ASP A 245 -23.47 23.37 -5.34
C ASP A 245 -23.13 22.69 -6.68
N GLY A 246 -21.90 22.85 -7.17
CA GLY A 246 -21.42 22.26 -8.42
C GLY A 246 -21.22 20.74 -8.32
N PRO A 247 -21.11 20.02 -9.45
CA PRO A 247 -20.94 18.57 -9.45
C PRO A 247 -19.69 18.12 -8.69
N PHE A 248 -18.58 18.84 -8.85
CA PHE A 248 -17.34 18.54 -8.13
C PHE A 248 -17.52 18.62 -6.61
N ALA A 249 -18.11 19.71 -6.10
CA ALA A 249 -18.28 19.92 -4.66
C ALA A 249 -19.24 18.88 -4.05
N LYS A 250 -20.30 18.50 -4.77
CA LYS A 250 -21.22 17.43 -4.35
C LYS A 250 -20.51 16.07 -4.30
N ALA A 251 -19.82 15.70 -5.37
CA ALA A 251 -19.07 14.45 -5.45
C ALA A 251 -17.97 14.37 -4.37
N LEU A 252 -17.24 15.47 -4.14
CA LEU A 252 -16.26 15.54 -3.08
C LEU A 252 -16.92 15.37 -1.70
N ASN A 253 -18.03 16.06 -1.42
CA ASN A 253 -18.73 15.90 -0.15
C ASN A 253 -19.21 14.47 0.11
N GLU A 254 -19.68 13.77 -0.92
CA GLU A 254 -20.03 12.35 -0.85
C GLU A 254 -18.82 11.47 -0.55
N ILE A 255 -17.69 11.70 -1.24
CA ILE A 255 -16.43 11.00 -0.98
C ILE A 255 -15.99 11.21 0.47
N ILE A 256 -16.06 12.44 1.00
CA ILE A 256 -15.67 12.75 2.38
C ILE A 256 -16.60 12.10 3.39
N ASN A 257 -17.91 12.06 3.13
CA ASN A 257 -18.85 11.29 3.95
C ASN A 257 -18.44 9.81 4.00
N ASN A 258 -18.13 9.22 2.84
CA ASN A 258 -17.70 7.83 2.75
C ASN A 258 -16.37 7.59 3.48
N VAL A 259 -15.41 8.52 3.36
CA VAL A 259 -14.14 8.49 4.09
C VAL A 259 -14.37 8.53 5.61
N GLU A 260 -15.21 9.43 6.11
CA GLU A 260 -15.53 9.52 7.54
C GLU A 260 -16.23 8.25 8.03
N MET A 261 -17.23 7.74 7.29
CA MET A 261 -17.93 6.50 7.63
C MET A 261 -16.99 5.29 7.66
N GLN A 262 -16.12 5.12 6.65
CA GLN A 262 -15.12 4.06 6.64
C GLN A 262 -14.06 4.25 7.74
N CYS A 263 -13.83 5.50 8.15
CA CYS A 263 -12.91 5.78 9.24
C CYS A 263 -13.45 5.35 10.60
N GLU A 264 -14.75 5.57 10.82
CA GLU A 264 -15.48 5.27 12.07
C GLU A 264 -16.01 3.84 12.14
N ALA A 265 -16.30 3.22 10.99
CA ALA A 265 -16.61 1.80 10.92
C ALA A 265 -15.46 1.03 11.58
N GLN A 266 -15.79 0.20 12.57
CA GLN A 266 -14.83 -0.75 13.12
C GLN A 266 -14.27 -1.51 11.93
N VAL A 267 -12.96 -1.38 11.70
CA VAL A 267 -12.24 -2.14 10.69
C VAL A 267 -12.62 -3.59 10.93
N PRO A 268 -13.40 -4.25 10.04
CA PRO A 268 -13.48 -5.69 10.08
C PRO A 268 -12.04 -6.15 9.98
N ALA A 269 -11.63 -7.10 10.83
CA ALA A 269 -10.28 -7.65 10.87
C ALA A 269 -9.95 -8.44 9.57
N ASP A 270 -9.96 -7.74 8.44
CA ASP A 270 -9.70 -8.22 7.09
C ASP A 270 -8.35 -7.68 6.55
N THR A 271 -7.50 -7.21 7.46
CA THR A 271 -6.05 -7.12 7.27
C THR A 271 -5.28 -7.97 8.26
N ALA A 272 -5.80 -9.15 8.56
CA ALA A 272 -4.86 -10.24 8.75
C ALA A 272 -4.07 -10.39 7.43
N PRO A 273 -2.74 -10.66 7.44
CA PRO A 273 -2.12 -11.33 6.29
C PRO A 273 -3.06 -12.46 5.91
N PRO A 274 -3.33 -12.70 4.61
CA PRO A 274 -4.48 -13.46 4.14
C PRO A 274 -4.74 -14.56 5.15
N LYS A 275 -5.86 -14.47 5.91
CA LYS A 275 -6.23 -15.52 6.84
C LYS A 275 -5.92 -16.80 6.09
N GLU A 276 -5.08 -17.65 6.68
CA GLU A 276 -4.96 -19.01 6.20
C GLU A 276 -6.36 -19.41 5.84
N VAL A 277 -6.58 -19.68 4.54
CA VAL A 277 -7.87 -20.10 4.06
C VAL A 277 -8.20 -21.27 4.97
N GLN A 278 -9.11 -21.05 5.93
CA GLN A 278 -9.69 -22.16 6.65
C GLN A 278 -10.36 -22.93 5.54
N MET A 279 -9.73 -24.07 5.23
CA MET A 279 -10.05 -24.88 4.08
C MET A 279 -11.55 -25.11 4.11
N ALA A 280 -12.22 -24.80 3.01
CA ALA A 280 -13.52 -25.38 2.79
C ALA A 280 -13.34 -26.90 2.92
N GLU A 281 -14.12 -27.53 3.80
CA GLU A 281 -14.09 -28.99 3.99
C GLU A 281 -14.15 -29.68 2.62
N GLY A 282 -13.05 -30.33 2.21
CA GLY A 282 -12.94 -31.08 0.95
C GLY A 282 -12.02 -30.50 -0.15
N SER A 283 -11.20 -29.48 0.10
CA SER A 283 -10.22 -29.02 -0.91
C SER A 283 -8.98 -29.92 -1.00
N LYS A 284 -8.77 -30.57 -2.15
CA LYS A 284 -7.55 -31.34 -2.45
C LYS A 284 -6.37 -30.40 -2.71
N MET A 285 -5.23 -30.69 -2.08
CA MET A 285 -3.99 -29.92 -2.15
C MET A 285 -2.83 -30.83 -2.58
N LYS A 286 -1.83 -30.24 -3.24
CA LYS A 286 -0.61 -30.93 -3.66
C LYS A 286 0.58 -30.04 -3.29
N ILE A 287 1.31 -30.48 -2.27
CA ILE A 287 2.37 -29.71 -1.62
C ILE A 287 3.72 -30.24 -2.09
N ALA A 288 4.63 -29.36 -2.49
CA ALA A 288 6.01 -29.73 -2.81
C ALA A 288 6.97 -29.28 -1.71
N VAL A 289 7.86 -30.17 -1.29
CA VAL A 289 8.91 -29.92 -0.31
C VAL A 289 10.27 -30.24 -0.96
N PRO A 290 11.18 -29.26 -1.15
CA PRO A 290 12.50 -29.48 -1.72
C PRO A 290 13.41 -30.17 -0.70
N LEU A 291 14.09 -31.23 -1.12
CA LEU A 291 14.87 -32.09 -0.23
C LEU A 291 16.36 -32.10 -0.56
N ALA A 292 17.16 -32.25 0.49
CA ALA A 292 18.54 -32.70 0.45
C ALA A 292 18.73 -33.71 1.59
N GLU A 293 19.38 -34.84 1.33
CA GLU A 293 19.56 -35.91 2.33
C GLU A 293 18.24 -36.41 2.98
N GLY A 294 17.14 -36.36 2.22
CA GLY A 294 15.82 -36.82 2.65
C GLY A 294 14.97 -35.81 3.43
N LYS A 295 15.56 -34.68 3.85
CA LYS A 295 14.87 -33.63 4.62
C LYS A 295 14.77 -32.31 3.86
N LEU A 296 13.96 -31.38 4.37
CA LEU A 296 13.86 -30.05 3.79
C LEU A 296 15.23 -29.36 3.69
N THR A 297 15.59 -28.94 2.49
CA THR A 297 16.79 -28.13 2.28
C THR A 297 16.57 -26.66 2.66
N ASN A 298 17.60 -26.07 3.27
CA ASN A 298 17.64 -24.63 3.56
C ASN A 298 17.85 -23.78 2.30
N HIS A 299 18.32 -24.37 1.21
CA HIS A 299 18.56 -23.66 -0.05
C HIS A 299 17.82 -24.33 -1.19
N PHE A 300 16.78 -23.66 -1.69
CA PHE A 300 15.95 -24.18 -2.79
C PHE A 300 16.76 -24.57 -4.03
N GLY A 301 17.86 -23.85 -4.33
CA GLY A 301 18.72 -24.14 -5.47
C GLY A 301 19.61 -25.37 -5.33
N HIS A 302 19.71 -25.97 -4.14
CA HIS A 302 20.51 -27.17 -3.86
C HIS A 302 19.64 -28.40 -3.59
N CYS A 303 18.39 -28.39 -4.07
CA CYS A 303 17.51 -29.54 -3.87
C CYS A 303 17.86 -30.69 -4.82
N GLU A 304 17.99 -31.89 -4.27
CA GLU A 304 18.26 -33.12 -5.02
C GLU A 304 16.95 -33.77 -5.48
N GLN A 305 15.89 -33.62 -4.68
CA GLN A 305 14.57 -34.21 -4.91
C GLN A 305 13.47 -33.28 -4.41
N PHE A 306 12.24 -33.47 -4.87
CA PHE A 306 11.04 -32.90 -4.27
C PHE A 306 10.16 -34.03 -3.73
N ALA A 307 9.68 -33.88 -2.50
CA ALA A 307 8.53 -34.64 -2.03
C ALA A 307 7.25 -33.93 -2.47
N ILE A 308 6.47 -34.60 -3.30
CA ILE A 308 5.13 -34.18 -3.73
C ILE A 308 4.11 -34.93 -2.88
N ILE A 309 3.37 -34.19 -2.08
CA ILE A 309 2.45 -34.73 -1.08
C ILE A 309 1.03 -34.33 -1.43
N ASP A 310 0.18 -35.32 -1.70
CA ASP A 310 -1.24 -35.11 -1.93
C ASP A 310 -1.98 -35.11 -0.59
N VAL A 311 -2.78 -34.06 -0.38
CA VAL A 311 -3.54 -33.84 0.85
C VAL A 311 -5.01 -33.67 0.52
N ASP A 312 -5.89 -34.28 1.29
CA ASP A 312 -7.34 -34.10 1.22
C ASP A 312 -7.89 -33.75 2.61
N GLY A 313 -8.31 -32.50 2.79
CA GLY A 313 -8.58 -31.95 4.13
C GLY A 313 -7.34 -32.00 5.01
N ASP A 314 -7.44 -32.69 6.16
CA ASP A 314 -6.34 -32.81 7.14
C ASP A 314 -5.51 -34.10 6.96
N LYS A 315 -5.77 -34.88 5.90
CA LYS A 315 -5.13 -36.19 5.68
C LYS A 315 -4.14 -36.15 4.53
N ILE A 316 -2.92 -36.61 4.81
CA ILE A 316 -1.92 -36.94 3.79
C ILE A 316 -2.34 -38.28 3.15
N ASN A 317 -2.60 -38.26 1.85
CA ASN A 317 -3.05 -39.44 1.11
C ASN A 317 -1.92 -40.13 0.37
N ASN A 318 -0.94 -39.38 -0.13
CA ASN A 318 0.17 -39.91 -0.92
C ASN A 318 1.42 -39.03 -0.77
N LYS A 319 2.59 -39.65 -0.93
CA LYS A 319 3.89 -38.98 -1.05
C LYS A 319 4.66 -39.62 -2.19
N GLU A 320 5.08 -38.80 -3.14
CA GLU A 320 5.94 -39.19 -4.25
C GLU A 320 7.25 -38.40 -4.18
N LEU A 321 8.38 -39.08 -4.35
CA LEU A 321 9.68 -38.42 -4.49
C LEU A 321 10.03 -38.29 -5.96
N VAL A 322 10.20 -37.06 -6.43
CA VAL A 322 10.52 -36.76 -7.83
C VAL A 322 11.85 -36.03 -7.94
N THR A 323 12.63 -36.39 -8.96
CA THR A 323 13.90 -35.73 -9.24
C THR A 323 13.65 -34.49 -10.10
N PRO A 324 14.11 -33.29 -9.70
CA PRO A 324 13.89 -32.07 -10.45
C PRO A 324 14.67 -32.04 -11.77
N PRO A 325 14.16 -31.31 -12.77
CA PRO A 325 14.92 -30.96 -13.97
C PRO A 325 16.13 -30.06 -13.62
N PRO A 326 17.05 -29.80 -14.57
CA PRO A 326 18.18 -28.89 -14.37
C PRO A 326 17.76 -27.55 -13.75
N HIS A 327 18.59 -27.04 -12.85
CA HIS A 327 18.33 -25.83 -12.07
C HIS A 327 18.57 -24.56 -12.91
N GLU A 328 17.71 -24.35 -13.90
CA GLU A 328 17.69 -23.15 -14.74
C GLU A 328 16.55 -22.19 -14.33
N PRO A 329 16.74 -20.86 -14.45
CA PRO A 329 15.73 -19.88 -14.06
C PRO A 329 14.38 -20.12 -14.75
N GLY A 330 13.34 -20.41 -13.94
CA GLY A 330 11.96 -20.59 -14.42
C GLY A 330 11.59 -22.02 -14.83
N VAL A 331 12.54 -22.95 -14.91
CA VAL A 331 12.27 -24.36 -15.27
C VAL A 331 11.53 -25.09 -14.14
N ILE A 332 12.03 -25.00 -12.90
CA ILE A 332 11.39 -25.63 -11.73
C ILE A 332 9.99 -25.05 -11.45
N PRO A 333 9.78 -23.70 -11.48
CA PRO A 333 8.45 -23.12 -11.36
C PRO A 333 7.43 -23.61 -12.39
N ARG A 334 7.87 -23.78 -13.64
CA ARG A 334 7.01 -24.33 -14.69
C ARG A 334 6.69 -25.80 -14.42
N TRP A 335 7.71 -26.59 -14.12
CA TRP A 335 7.60 -28.04 -13.92
C TRP A 335 6.68 -28.41 -12.75
N LEU A 336 6.87 -27.78 -11.57
CA LEU A 336 5.98 -28.02 -10.42
C LEU A 336 4.55 -27.53 -10.69
N GLY A 337 4.38 -26.44 -11.45
CA GLY A 337 3.08 -25.97 -11.90
C GLY A 337 2.35 -26.98 -12.81
N GLU A 338 3.06 -27.59 -13.77
CA GLU A 338 2.53 -28.64 -14.64
C GLU A 338 2.13 -29.90 -13.85
N MET A 339 2.79 -30.18 -12.72
CA MET A 339 2.40 -31.27 -11.80
C MET A 339 1.16 -30.95 -10.93
N GLY A 340 0.65 -29.72 -11.02
CA GLY A 340 -0.52 -29.26 -10.24
C GLY A 340 -0.20 -28.92 -8.79
N VAL A 341 1.06 -28.64 -8.47
CA VAL A 341 1.47 -28.20 -7.13
C VAL A 341 0.85 -26.83 -6.85
N ASN A 342 0.26 -26.68 -5.67
CA ASN A 342 -0.42 -25.46 -5.25
C ASN A 342 0.24 -24.81 -4.03
N LEU A 343 1.11 -25.53 -3.33
CA LEU A 343 1.89 -25.03 -2.20
C LEU A 343 3.33 -25.56 -2.24
N ILE A 344 4.28 -24.71 -1.89
CA ILE A 344 5.67 -25.08 -1.67
C ILE A 344 6.07 -24.68 -0.26
N ILE A 345 6.66 -25.62 0.49
CA ILE A 345 7.26 -25.37 1.80
C ILE A 345 8.77 -25.46 1.61
N ALA A 346 9.49 -24.34 1.78
CA ALA A 346 10.93 -24.24 1.55
C ALA A 346 11.64 -23.67 2.80
N GLY A 347 12.91 -24.06 3.01
CA GLY A 347 13.75 -23.45 4.05
C GLY A 347 14.20 -22.04 3.65
N GLY A 348 14.74 -21.89 2.44
CA GLY A 348 15.13 -20.61 1.88
C GLY A 348 14.99 -20.59 0.36
N MET A 349 14.45 -19.49 -0.18
CA MET A 349 14.17 -19.32 -1.61
C MET A 349 14.42 -17.89 -2.06
N GLY A 350 15.10 -17.70 -3.19
CA GLY A 350 15.37 -16.37 -3.75
C GLY A 350 14.09 -15.66 -4.22
N GLN A 351 14.05 -14.33 -4.07
CA GLN A 351 12.90 -13.49 -4.41
C GLN A 351 12.37 -13.73 -5.83
N ARG A 352 13.26 -13.90 -6.82
CA ARG A 352 12.88 -14.17 -8.21
C ARG A 352 12.12 -15.48 -8.37
N ALA A 353 12.51 -16.53 -7.66
CA ALA A 353 11.83 -17.82 -7.70
C ALA A 353 10.45 -17.73 -7.02
N ILE A 354 10.37 -17.03 -5.88
CA ILE A 354 9.11 -16.76 -5.19
C ILE A 354 8.11 -16.06 -6.14
N SER A 355 8.53 -14.99 -6.83
CA SER A 355 7.68 -14.28 -7.78
C SER A 355 7.19 -15.19 -8.91
N LEU A 356 8.05 -16.04 -9.48
CA LEU A 356 7.68 -16.95 -10.57
C LEU A 356 6.68 -18.03 -10.16
N PHE A 357 6.71 -18.49 -8.91
CA PHE A 357 5.70 -19.40 -8.36
C PHE A 357 4.37 -18.69 -8.12
N GLN A 358 4.42 -17.49 -7.55
CA GLN A 358 3.23 -16.68 -7.28
C GLN A 358 2.50 -16.26 -8.56
N GLU A 359 3.22 -15.89 -9.63
CA GLU A 359 2.65 -15.62 -10.96
C GLU A 359 1.86 -16.81 -11.54
N ARG A 360 2.18 -18.03 -11.10
CA ARG A 360 1.52 -19.28 -11.53
C ARG A 360 0.45 -19.76 -10.55
N GLY A 361 0.14 -18.97 -9.51
CA GLY A 361 -0.84 -19.33 -8.50
C GLY A 361 -0.34 -20.37 -7.48
N VAL A 362 0.97 -20.63 -7.43
CA VAL A 362 1.58 -21.54 -6.45
C VAL A 362 1.98 -20.74 -5.21
N ARG A 363 1.42 -21.09 -4.05
CA ARG A 363 1.77 -20.45 -2.76
C ARG A 363 3.15 -20.93 -2.33
N VAL A 364 3.96 -20.04 -1.77
CA VAL A 364 5.30 -20.37 -1.26
C VAL A 364 5.41 -19.96 0.21
N ILE A 365 5.85 -20.89 1.05
CA ILE A 365 6.23 -20.68 2.44
C ILE A 365 7.74 -20.85 2.52
N THR A 366 8.44 -19.83 3.02
CA THR A 366 9.89 -19.87 3.28
C THR A 366 10.19 -19.85 4.78
N GLY A 367 11.40 -20.23 5.16
CA GLY A 367 11.84 -20.25 6.56
C GLY A 367 11.39 -21.49 7.32
N ALA A 368 10.88 -22.52 6.65
CA ALA A 368 10.50 -23.75 7.33
C ALA A 368 11.74 -24.47 7.89
N PRO A 369 11.62 -25.11 9.07
CA PRO A 369 12.73 -25.81 9.71
C PRO A 369 13.12 -27.06 8.93
N ASN A 370 14.39 -27.46 9.02
CA ASN A 370 14.91 -28.69 8.41
C ASN A 370 14.32 -29.94 9.11
N LEU A 371 13.13 -30.35 8.65
CA LEU A 371 12.35 -31.49 9.13
C LEU A 371 11.96 -32.39 7.96
N GLU A 372 11.40 -33.56 8.28
CA GLU A 372 10.85 -34.48 7.29
C GLU A 372 9.61 -33.87 6.61
N PRO A 373 9.38 -34.14 5.31
CA PRO A 373 8.29 -33.53 4.54
C PRO A 373 6.89 -33.73 5.12
N GLU A 374 6.60 -34.93 5.63
CA GLU A 374 5.33 -35.28 6.23
C GLU A 374 5.10 -34.51 7.53
N GLU A 375 6.16 -34.29 8.32
CA GLU A 375 6.07 -33.51 9.55
C GLU A 375 5.78 -32.04 9.23
N LEU A 376 6.45 -31.48 8.22
CA LEU A 376 6.21 -30.12 7.76
C LEU A 376 4.78 -29.93 7.25
N VAL A 377 4.29 -30.88 6.44
CA VAL A 377 2.91 -30.85 5.94
C VAL A 377 1.92 -30.99 7.09
N GLN A 378 2.14 -31.90 8.04
CA GLN A 378 1.26 -32.03 9.20
C GLN A 378 1.23 -30.78 10.07
N GLN A 379 2.38 -30.15 10.32
CA GLN A 379 2.45 -28.89 11.05
C GLN A 379 1.75 -27.76 10.29
N TYR A 380 1.87 -27.75 8.96
CA TYR A 380 1.15 -26.79 8.10
C TYR A 380 -0.37 -26.99 8.20
N LEU A 381 -0.86 -28.22 8.06
CA LEU A 381 -2.29 -28.53 8.14
C LEU A 381 -2.88 -28.22 9.53
N LYS A 382 -2.09 -28.37 10.59
CA LYS A 382 -2.48 -28.02 11.97
C LYS A 382 -2.33 -26.54 12.31
N GLY A 383 -1.80 -25.71 11.41
CA GLY A 383 -1.50 -24.29 11.67
C GLY A 383 -0.39 -24.08 12.72
N THR A 384 0.45 -25.07 12.98
CA THR A 384 1.53 -25.03 13.98
C THR A 384 2.93 -24.87 13.38
N LEU A 385 3.04 -24.80 12.04
CA LEU A 385 4.32 -24.66 11.36
C LEU A 385 4.94 -23.29 11.67
N GLN A 386 6.03 -23.30 12.46
CA GLN A 386 6.79 -22.09 12.75
C GLN A 386 7.82 -21.85 11.65
N THR A 387 7.81 -20.66 11.07
CA THR A 387 8.80 -20.26 10.06
C THR A 387 9.76 -19.21 10.60
N GLY A 388 11.03 -19.35 10.24
CA GLY A 388 12.10 -18.39 10.49
C GLY A 388 12.28 -17.39 9.33
N PRO A 389 13.34 -16.56 9.39
CA PRO A 389 13.70 -15.69 8.28
C PRO A 389 14.05 -16.53 7.04
N ASN A 390 13.79 -15.98 5.84
CA ASN A 390 14.18 -16.59 4.58
C ASN A 390 15.72 -16.54 4.44
N VAL A 391 16.39 -17.68 4.68
CA VAL A 391 17.85 -17.79 4.60
C VAL A 391 18.23 -18.15 3.17
N CYS A 392 18.22 -17.17 2.27
CA CYS A 392 18.71 -17.33 0.90
C CYS A 392 19.84 -16.33 0.64
N ASP A 393 21.08 -16.81 0.66
CA ASP A 393 22.29 -16.00 0.40
C ASP A 393 22.56 -15.87 -1.10
N HIS A 394 21.64 -15.29 -1.90
CA HIS A 394 21.94 -14.94 -3.29
C HIS A 394 21.12 -13.75 -3.80
#